data_AF-A0AAD1Q1S2-F1
#
_entry.id   AF-A0AAD1Q1S2-F1
#
_cell.length_a   1.000
_cell.length_b   1.000
_cell.length_c   1.000
_cell.angle_alpha   90.00
_cell.angle_beta   90.00
_cell.angle_gamma   90.00
#
_symmetry.space_group_name_H-M   'P 1'
#
loop_
_entity.id
_entity.type
_entity.pdbx_description
1 polymer ?
#
loop_
_entity_poly.entity_id
_entity_poly.type
_entity_poly.pdbx_seq_one_letter_code
_entity_poly.pdbx_strand_id
1 'polypeptide(L)'
;MLIQEFNSRLFFLHIPKTAGMSLRAFLKDQFSDDEIFPFQGWEGVSVDDLYSLDKKRLVMGHFDARILAFMPADTKTITFLREPIRRTVSALIHAMSDKEFCPSGLDVNGRSIEDLIHDEFSMRFFANNQTGLLSNQGSFESIRLNVKEKLINNQLVSSDDITCDIDSAIENIRNFSFVGIVEQFREDIIALSDKCYLYPPKDAPLLNANGKVDSIIRKLGKSELNILKNNNELDIELYSVAREINRGYHKKSRNEILENFMKKIPIISDGVNILQSVPFYGWGFNESETSEGNLCRWSGPSVSSGLNFKVQPDTVYYANVVAWFYGEPFATQIVSIYVNNYPVEYNNNELLGLVHHRFIFNSNSSGNIELELVCNQVATTSEDKRSRGFIVSAISVSKAECMLNPFTEKT
;
A
#
# COMPACT_ATOMS: atom_id res chain seq x y z
N MET A 1 8.99 18.05 -14.48
CA MET A 1 7.54 17.90 -14.71
C MET A 1 7.30 16.61 -15.51
N LEU A 2 7.65 15.46 -14.93
CA LEU A 2 7.54 14.15 -15.56
C LEU A 2 7.05 13.20 -14.47
N ILE A 3 5.98 12.43 -14.76
CA ILE A 3 5.36 11.34 -13.94
C ILE A 3 3.94 11.62 -13.40
N GLN A 4 3.19 12.63 -13.90
CA GLN A 4 1.83 12.90 -13.39
C GLN A 4 0.63 12.25 -14.11
N GLU A 5 0.78 11.53 -15.24
CA GLU A 5 -0.41 11.16 -16.05
C GLU A 5 -0.90 9.70 -15.99
N PHE A 6 -0.25 8.79 -15.27
CA PHE A 6 -0.54 7.35 -15.46
C PHE A 6 -1.50 6.66 -14.48
N ASN A 7 -1.81 7.26 -13.32
CA ASN A 7 -2.71 6.65 -12.33
C ASN A 7 -3.95 7.53 -12.09
N SER A 8 -5.14 6.93 -12.21
CA SER A 8 -6.40 7.55 -11.77
C SER A 8 -6.36 7.82 -10.26
N ARG A 9 -7.10 8.83 -9.78
CA ARG A 9 -7.29 9.01 -8.33
C ARG A 9 -7.87 7.73 -7.74
N LEU A 10 -7.36 7.31 -6.60
CA LEU A 10 -7.75 6.10 -5.90
C LEU A 10 -8.20 6.45 -4.49
N PHE A 11 -9.37 5.96 -4.12
CA PHE A 11 -9.83 5.98 -2.73
C PHE A 11 -9.90 4.55 -2.21
N PHE A 12 -9.04 4.22 -1.24
CA PHE A 12 -9.13 2.97 -0.50
C PHE A 12 -9.93 3.20 0.79
N LEU A 13 -11.21 2.82 0.76
CA LEU A 13 -12.06 2.74 1.94
C LEU A 13 -11.59 1.53 2.77
N HIS A 14 -10.72 1.79 3.73
CA HIS A 14 -10.09 0.76 4.54
C HIS A 14 -10.98 0.39 5.72
N ILE A 15 -11.44 -0.85 5.74
CA ILE A 15 -12.16 -1.42 6.88
C ILE A 15 -11.15 -2.06 7.83
N PRO A 16 -11.18 -1.77 9.15
CA PRO A 16 -10.24 -2.38 10.07
C PRO A 16 -10.21 -3.91 9.99
N LYS A 17 -9.00 -4.46 10.13
CA LYS A 17 -8.71 -5.90 10.13
C LYS A 17 -9.02 -6.64 8.81
N THR A 18 -9.07 -5.91 7.68
CA THR A 18 -9.18 -6.48 6.33
C THR A 18 -7.88 -6.38 5.52
N ALA A 19 -6.75 -6.77 6.14
CA ALA A 19 -5.40 -6.72 5.55
C ALA A 19 -4.89 -5.32 5.13
N GLY A 20 -5.50 -4.23 5.63
CA GLY A 20 -5.18 -2.92 5.09
C GLY A 20 -3.78 -2.39 5.40
N MET A 21 -3.02 -2.88 6.39
CA MET A 21 -1.60 -2.50 6.50
C MET A 21 -0.81 -2.93 5.26
N SER A 22 -1.01 -4.17 4.81
CA SER A 22 -0.35 -4.70 3.61
C SER A 22 -0.76 -3.94 2.35
N LEU A 23 -2.06 -3.68 2.20
CA LEU A 23 -2.56 -2.94 1.04
C LEU A 23 -2.13 -1.47 1.06
N ARG A 24 -2.11 -0.82 2.23
CA ARG A 24 -1.63 0.56 2.37
C ARG A 24 -0.15 0.68 1.99
N ALA A 25 0.68 -0.25 2.47
CA ALA A 25 2.10 -0.31 2.09
C ALA A 25 2.24 -0.43 0.56
N PHE A 26 1.52 -1.38 -0.04
CA PHE A 26 1.50 -1.56 -1.49
C PHE A 26 1.05 -0.29 -2.24
N LEU A 27 -0.04 0.36 -1.80
CA LEU A 27 -0.58 1.55 -2.46
C LEU A 27 0.35 2.76 -2.28
N LYS A 28 0.99 2.96 -1.13
CA LYS A 28 1.95 4.04 -0.91
C LYS A 28 3.08 4.01 -1.94
N ASP A 29 3.56 2.83 -2.31
CA ASP A 29 4.61 2.71 -3.33
C ASP A 29 4.16 3.09 -4.75
N GLN A 30 2.86 3.26 -4.98
CA GLN A 30 2.28 3.62 -6.29
C GLN A 30 2.12 5.13 -6.50
N PHE A 31 2.34 5.95 -5.47
CA PHE A 31 2.10 7.41 -5.50
C PHE A 31 3.24 8.16 -4.81
N SER A 32 3.42 9.44 -5.14
CA SER A 32 4.36 10.30 -4.42
C SER A 32 3.73 10.79 -3.10
N ASP A 33 4.53 11.03 -2.06
CA ASP A 33 4.04 11.40 -0.72
C ASP A 33 3.13 12.64 -0.71
N ASP A 34 3.42 13.63 -1.55
CA ASP A 34 2.62 14.85 -1.70
C ASP A 34 1.25 14.60 -2.36
N GLU A 35 1.12 13.52 -3.11
CA GLU A 35 -0.12 13.07 -3.75
C GLU A 35 -1.03 12.28 -2.79
N ILE A 36 -0.52 11.88 -1.62
CA ILE A 36 -1.25 11.09 -0.61
C ILE A 36 -1.96 12.03 0.37
N PHE A 37 -3.21 11.71 0.70
CA PHE A 37 -3.94 12.37 1.78
C PHE A 37 -3.38 11.93 3.14
N PRO A 38 -2.98 12.86 4.04
CA PRO A 38 -2.17 12.51 5.21
C PRO A 38 -2.97 11.80 6.31
N PHE A 39 -4.29 11.99 6.37
CA PHE A 39 -5.14 11.46 7.44
C PHE A 39 -5.54 10.00 7.19
N GLN A 40 -5.70 9.27 8.30
CA GLN A 40 -6.00 7.83 8.29
C GLN A 40 -7.39 7.48 8.79
N GLY A 41 -8.19 8.49 9.10
CA GLY A 41 -9.54 8.44 9.66
C GLY A 41 -10.07 9.87 9.79
N TRP A 42 -11.24 10.02 10.39
CA TRP A 42 -11.88 11.33 10.58
C TRP A 42 -11.17 12.18 11.66
N GLU A 43 -10.34 11.57 12.50
CA GLU A 43 -9.62 12.23 13.58
C GLU A 43 -8.65 13.27 13.02
N GLY A 44 -8.80 14.52 13.47
CA GLY A 44 -7.94 15.64 13.07
C GLY A 44 -8.23 16.23 11.68
N VAL A 45 -9.19 15.70 10.93
CA VAL A 45 -9.55 16.22 9.60
C VAL A 45 -10.30 17.54 9.74
N SER A 46 -9.77 18.60 9.13
CA SER A 46 -10.45 19.90 9.03
C SER A 46 -11.35 19.99 7.80
N VAL A 47 -12.19 21.02 7.75
CA VAL A 47 -13.00 21.33 6.56
C VAL A 47 -12.12 21.67 5.36
N ASP A 48 -10.99 22.37 5.57
CA ASP A 48 -10.06 22.71 4.50
C ASP A 48 -9.36 21.46 3.94
N ASP A 49 -9.09 20.46 4.78
CA ASP A 49 -8.55 19.18 4.36
C ASP A 49 -9.54 18.43 3.45
N LEU A 50 -10.84 18.45 3.78
CA LEU A 50 -11.88 17.87 2.92
C LEU A 50 -11.95 18.55 1.56
N TYR A 51 -11.80 19.88 1.51
CA TYR A 51 -11.73 20.61 0.23
C TYR A 51 -10.44 20.34 -0.55
N SER A 52 -9.39 19.81 0.10
CA SER A 52 -8.13 19.47 -0.57
C SER A 52 -8.13 18.06 -1.19
N LEU A 53 -9.15 17.25 -0.94
CA LEU A 53 -9.23 15.86 -1.43
C LEU A 53 -9.18 15.76 -2.96
N ASP A 54 -9.64 16.79 -3.68
CA ASP A 54 -9.59 16.87 -5.14
C ASP A 54 -8.17 16.93 -5.73
N LYS A 55 -7.22 17.45 -4.94
CA LYS A 55 -5.79 17.56 -5.26
C LYS A 55 -5.00 16.32 -4.91
N LYS A 56 -5.58 15.37 -4.18
CA LYS A 56 -4.93 14.12 -3.78
C LYS A 56 -5.22 13.01 -4.78
N ARG A 57 -4.22 12.17 -5.05
CA ARG A 57 -4.37 11.01 -5.94
C ARG A 57 -4.57 9.72 -5.18
N LEU A 58 -4.16 9.66 -3.92
CA LEU A 58 -4.46 8.54 -3.03
C LEU A 58 -5.09 9.03 -1.73
N VAL A 59 -6.33 8.63 -1.49
CA VAL A 59 -7.01 8.75 -0.20
C VAL A 59 -7.12 7.35 0.38
N MET A 60 -6.74 7.15 1.64
CA MET A 60 -6.87 5.86 2.30
C MET A 60 -7.00 6.04 3.81
N GLY A 61 -7.87 5.25 4.44
CA GLY A 61 -8.10 5.35 5.87
C GLY A 61 -9.39 4.71 6.31
N HIS A 62 -9.61 4.68 7.63
CA HIS A 62 -10.83 4.20 8.27
C HIS A 62 -11.95 5.24 8.19
N PHE A 63 -12.24 5.69 6.97
CA PHE A 63 -13.40 6.51 6.70
C PHE A 63 -14.61 5.62 6.42
N ASP A 64 -15.78 6.02 6.89
CA ASP A 64 -17.03 5.43 6.43
C ASP A 64 -17.48 6.07 5.10
N ALA A 65 -18.51 5.49 4.48
CA ALA A 65 -18.99 5.86 3.15
C ALA A 65 -19.43 7.32 3.00
N ARG A 66 -19.60 8.10 4.08
CA ARG A 66 -19.86 9.55 4.01
C ARG A 66 -18.75 10.31 3.28
N ILE A 67 -17.50 9.85 3.35
CA ILE A 67 -16.40 10.51 2.63
C ILE A 67 -16.57 10.44 1.10
N LEU A 68 -17.37 9.51 0.58
CA LEU A 68 -17.65 9.39 -0.86
C LEU A 68 -18.28 10.67 -1.42
N ALA A 69 -19.04 11.41 -0.61
CA ALA A 69 -19.62 12.71 -1.01
C ALA A 69 -18.58 13.79 -1.32
N PHE A 70 -17.32 13.60 -0.91
CA PHE A 70 -16.19 14.50 -1.16
C PHE A 70 -15.25 14.00 -2.25
N MET A 71 -15.44 12.77 -2.74
CA MET A 71 -14.55 12.19 -3.75
C MET A 71 -14.87 12.77 -5.14
N PRO A 72 -13.85 13.18 -5.92
CA PRO A 72 -14.04 13.50 -7.33
C PRO A 72 -14.66 12.34 -8.11
N ALA A 73 -15.49 12.66 -9.13
CA ALA A 73 -16.27 11.66 -9.86
C ALA A 73 -15.42 10.62 -10.64
N ASP A 74 -14.19 10.95 -10.98
CA ASP A 74 -13.22 10.07 -11.64
C ASP A 74 -12.35 9.26 -10.66
N THR A 75 -12.64 9.34 -9.35
CA THR A 75 -11.95 8.57 -8.32
C THR A 75 -12.39 7.12 -8.37
N LYS A 76 -11.42 6.21 -8.50
CA LYS A 76 -11.63 4.78 -8.36
C LYS A 76 -11.73 4.44 -6.87
N THR A 77 -12.93 4.16 -6.38
CA THR A 77 -13.11 3.66 -5.02
C THR A 77 -12.87 2.15 -4.97
N ILE A 78 -12.09 1.71 -3.98
CA ILE A 78 -11.79 0.31 -3.72
C ILE A 78 -11.98 -0.01 -2.24
N THR A 79 -12.29 -1.28 -1.94
CA THR A 79 -12.28 -1.79 -0.57
C THR A 79 -11.87 -3.26 -0.55
N PHE A 80 -11.55 -3.78 0.64
CA PHE A 80 -11.30 -5.19 0.88
C PHE A 80 -12.17 -5.66 2.04
N LEU A 81 -12.90 -6.76 1.81
CA LEU A 81 -13.68 -7.45 2.82
C LEU A 81 -12.98 -8.72 3.30
N ARG A 82 -13.36 -9.16 4.48
CA ARG A 82 -12.89 -10.41 5.09
C ARG A 82 -14.09 -11.22 5.55
N GLU A 83 -13.92 -12.54 5.61
CA GLU A 83 -14.95 -13.40 6.19
C GLU A 83 -15.37 -12.86 7.58
N PRO A 84 -16.67 -12.58 7.79
CA PRO A 84 -17.12 -11.77 8.93
C PRO A 84 -16.69 -12.30 10.29
N ILE A 85 -16.78 -13.60 10.52
CA ILE A 85 -16.44 -14.20 11.81
C ILE A 85 -14.94 -14.06 12.08
N ARG A 86 -14.10 -14.36 11.09
CA ARG A 86 -12.64 -14.15 11.14
C ARG A 86 -12.28 -12.68 11.36
N ARG A 87 -13.02 -11.73 10.76
CA ARG A 87 -12.81 -10.30 10.95
C ARG A 87 -13.12 -9.88 12.39
N THR A 88 -14.29 -10.24 12.91
CA THR A 88 -14.73 -9.91 14.27
C THR A 88 -13.80 -10.49 15.33
N VAL A 89 -13.43 -11.78 15.22
CA VAL A 89 -12.45 -12.40 16.13
C VAL A 89 -11.09 -11.68 16.04
N SER A 90 -10.66 -11.31 14.82
CA SER A 90 -9.42 -10.55 14.65
C SER A 90 -9.48 -9.14 15.28
N ALA A 91 -10.65 -8.52 15.35
CA ALA A 91 -10.85 -7.21 15.96
C ALA A 91 -10.85 -7.31 17.49
N LEU A 92 -11.56 -8.31 18.05
CA LEU A 92 -11.56 -8.61 19.49
C LEU A 92 -10.13 -8.86 20.01
N ILE A 93 -9.37 -9.74 19.35
CA ILE A 93 -7.98 -10.02 19.73
C ILE A 93 -7.13 -8.74 19.72
N HIS A 94 -7.37 -7.86 18.74
CA HIS A 94 -6.61 -6.62 18.62
C HIS A 94 -6.95 -5.65 19.76
N ALA A 95 -8.23 -5.45 20.05
CA ALA A 95 -8.68 -4.61 21.17
C ALA A 95 -8.14 -5.12 22.53
N MET A 96 -8.06 -6.44 22.71
CA MET A 96 -7.47 -7.05 23.92
C MET A 96 -5.95 -6.86 24.02
N SER A 97 -5.26 -6.70 22.89
CA SER A 97 -3.78 -6.62 22.85
C SER A 97 -3.28 -5.18 22.82
N ASP A 98 -4.11 -4.23 22.40
CA ASP A 98 -3.75 -2.85 22.15
C ASP A 98 -4.82 -1.91 22.73
N LYS A 99 -4.47 -1.22 23.82
CA LYS A 99 -5.39 -0.33 24.54
C LYS A 99 -5.75 0.92 23.74
N GLU A 100 -4.89 1.37 22.83
CA GLU A 100 -5.17 2.54 21.99
C GLU A 100 -6.22 2.22 20.91
N PHE A 101 -6.31 0.94 20.52
CA PHE A 101 -7.31 0.47 19.56
C PHE A 101 -8.63 0.04 20.23
N CYS A 102 -8.66 -0.08 21.56
CA CYS A 102 -9.87 -0.46 22.27
C CYS A 102 -10.91 0.66 22.18
N PRO A 103 -12.15 0.38 21.74
CA PRO A 103 -13.22 1.36 21.74
C PRO A 103 -13.36 2.05 23.10
N SER A 104 -13.57 3.37 23.09
CA SER A 104 -13.76 4.15 24.31
C SER A 104 -14.93 3.61 25.11
N GLY A 105 -14.71 3.37 26.41
CA GLY A 105 -15.73 2.83 27.32
C GLY A 105 -15.86 1.31 27.32
N LEU A 106 -15.13 0.58 26.46
CA LEU A 106 -15.06 -0.87 26.51
C LEU A 106 -13.94 -1.33 27.46
N ASP A 107 -14.28 -2.09 28.51
CA ASP A 107 -13.29 -2.77 29.35
C ASP A 107 -13.02 -4.19 28.85
N VAL A 108 -11.78 -4.41 28.41
CA VAL A 108 -11.25 -5.70 27.94
C VAL A 108 -10.27 -6.33 28.93
N ASN A 109 -9.92 -5.65 30.04
CA ASN A 109 -8.84 -6.10 30.92
C ASN A 109 -9.25 -7.38 31.68
N GLY A 110 -8.44 -8.43 31.58
CA GLY A 110 -8.67 -9.69 32.29
C GLY A 110 -9.83 -10.54 31.76
N ARG A 111 -10.53 -10.11 30.70
CA ARG A 111 -11.63 -10.85 30.08
C ARG A 111 -11.11 -11.86 29.07
N SER A 112 -11.82 -12.98 28.92
CA SER A 112 -11.60 -13.92 27.83
C SER A 112 -12.26 -13.43 26.53
N ILE A 113 -11.92 -14.02 25.38
CA ILE A 113 -12.60 -13.67 24.13
C ILE A 113 -14.06 -14.14 24.17
N GLU A 114 -14.32 -15.28 24.81
CA GLU A 114 -15.65 -15.80 25.06
C GLU A 114 -16.50 -14.80 25.87
N ASP A 115 -15.95 -14.22 26.93
CA ASP A 115 -16.65 -13.19 27.72
C ASP A 115 -17.02 -11.95 26.90
N LEU A 116 -16.19 -11.57 25.93
CA LEU A 116 -16.48 -10.44 25.03
C LEU A 116 -17.53 -10.81 23.97
N ILE A 117 -17.54 -12.06 23.50
CA ILE A 117 -18.55 -12.56 22.55
C ILE A 117 -19.94 -12.57 23.19
N HIS A 118 -20.05 -12.98 24.45
CA HIS A 118 -21.32 -13.05 25.19
C HIS A 118 -21.84 -11.68 25.65
N ASP A 119 -21.01 -10.64 25.59
CA ASP A 119 -21.36 -9.29 26.01
C ASP A 119 -21.90 -8.47 24.84
N GLU A 120 -23.20 -8.18 24.87
CA GLU A 120 -23.89 -7.42 23.84
C GLU A 120 -23.26 -6.04 23.63
N PHE A 121 -22.80 -5.39 24.70
CA PHE A 121 -22.16 -4.08 24.60
C PHE A 121 -20.84 -4.16 23.82
N SER A 122 -20.02 -5.17 24.11
CA SER A 122 -18.79 -5.46 23.33
C SER A 122 -19.12 -5.68 21.86
N MET A 123 -20.10 -6.53 21.56
CA MET A 123 -20.41 -6.93 20.19
C MET A 123 -20.90 -5.78 19.30
N ARG A 124 -21.54 -4.75 19.87
CA ARG A 124 -21.96 -3.53 19.13
C ARG A 124 -20.80 -2.80 18.44
N PHE A 125 -19.57 -2.92 18.95
CA PHE A 125 -18.40 -2.25 18.35
C PHE A 125 -17.75 -3.05 17.20
N PHE A 126 -17.89 -4.38 17.23
CA PHE A 126 -17.10 -5.25 16.37
C PHE A 126 -17.92 -5.95 15.28
N ALA A 127 -19.23 -6.09 15.50
CA ALA A 127 -20.14 -6.81 14.62
C ALA A 127 -20.74 -5.91 13.54
N ASN A 128 -21.09 -6.49 12.38
CA ASN A 128 -21.64 -5.78 11.21
C ASN A 128 -20.83 -4.53 10.78
N ASN A 129 -19.54 -4.49 11.13
CA ASN A 129 -18.72 -3.31 10.98
C ASN A 129 -18.39 -3.03 9.51
N GLN A 130 -18.29 -4.07 8.66
CA GLN A 130 -18.06 -3.86 7.24
C GLN A 130 -19.29 -3.18 6.61
N THR A 131 -20.48 -3.67 6.93
CA THR A 131 -21.76 -3.08 6.50
C THR A 131 -21.90 -1.66 7.03
N GLY A 132 -21.68 -1.44 8.33
CA GLY A 132 -21.79 -0.12 8.94
C GLY A 132 -20.89 0.93 8.27
N LEU A 133 -19.62 0.61 8.05
CA LEU A 133 -18.69 1.53 7.38
C LEU A 133 -19.03 1.76 5.90
N LEU A 134 -19.65 0.78 5.24
CA LEU A 134 -20.02 0.87 3.82
C LEU A 134 -21.42 1.42 3.57
N SER A 135 -22.26 1.57 4.59
CA SER A 135 -23.67 1.99 4.44
C SER A 135 -23.93 3.44 4.85
N ASN A 136 -23.04 4.05 5.64
CA ASN A 136 -23.24 5.43 6.08
C ASN A 136 -23.33 6.40 4.90
N GLN A 137 -24.49 7.01 4.72
CA GLN A 137 -24.73 8.06 3.75
C GLN A 137 -24.79 9.41 4.46
N GLY A 138 -24.39 10.47 3.76
CA GLY A 138 -24.51 11.83 4.27
C GLY A 138 -24.37 12.82 3.14
N SER A 139 -25.14 13.91 3.19
CA SER A 139 -24.92 15.02 2.26
C SER A 139 -23.60 15.72 2.58
N PHE A 140 -22.96 16.27 1.56
CA PHE A 140 -21.77 17.11 1.70
C PHE A 140 -21.96 18.15 2.82
N GLU A 141 -23.10 18.85 2.83
CA GLU A 141 -23.37 19.92 3.78
C GLU A 141 -23.58 19.41 5.22
N SER A 142 -24.30 18.30 5.40
CA SER A 142 -24.48 17.71 6.74
C SER A 142 -23.17 17.24 7.35
N ILE A 143 -22.29 16.64 6.54
CA ILE A 143 -20.99 16.15 7.01
C ILE A 143 -20.08 17.34 7.34
N ARG A 144 -20.05 18.34 6.46
CA ARG A 144 -19.27 19.57 6.65
C ARG A 144 -19.66 20.31 7.93
N LEU A 145 -20.96 20.44 8.21
CA LEU A 145 -21.45 21.08 9.43
C LEU A 145 -21.07 20.29 10.68
N ASN A 146 -21.19 18.96 10.65
CA ASN A 146 -20.79 18.09 11.77
C ASN A 146 -19.29 18.20 12.08
N VAL A 147 -18.43 18.10 11.07
CA VAL A 147 -16.98 18.29 11.20
C VAL A 147 -16.66 19.65 11.80
N LYS A 148 -17.28 20.72 11.28
CA LYS A 148 -17.08 22.09 11.77
C LYS A 148 -17.51 22.25 13.22
N GLU A 149 -18.68 21.75 13.60
CA GLU A 149 -19.21 21.82 14.97
C GLU A 149 -18.30 21.09 15.95
N LYS A 150 -17.90 19.85 15.62
CA LYS A 150 -17.03 19.04 16.47
C LYS A 150 -15.65 19.69 16.65
N LEU A 151 -15.07 20.24 15.59
CA LEU A 151 -13.81 21.01 15.68
C LEU A 151 -13.93 22.23 16.60
N ILE A 152 -15.01 23.02 16.48
CA ILE A 152 -15.26 24.18 17.36
C ILE A 152 -15.34 23.75 18.84
N ASN A 153 -15.91 22.58 19.09
CA ASN A 153 -16.09 22.05 20.44
C ASN A 153 -14.90 21.22 20.96
N ASN A 154 -13.77 21.16 20.24
CA ASN A 154 -12.64 20.27 20.53
C ASN A 154 -13.09 18.79 20.73
N GLN A 155 -14.12 18.38 20.01
CA GLN A 155 -14.61 17.01 19.99
C GLN A 155 -14.05 16.27 18.78
N LEU A 156 -13.75 14.99 18.95
CA LEU A 156 -13.33 14.14 17.84
C LEU A 156 -14.51 13.88 16.90
N VAL A 157 -14.27 13.96 15.59
CA VAL A 157 -15.21 13.48 14.57
C VAL A 157 -15.21 11.95 14.63
N SER A 158 -16.01 11.43 15.54
CA SER A 158 -16.31 10.02 15.70
C SER A 158 -17.51 9.63 14.82
N SER A 159 -17.50 8.40 14.34
CA SER A 159 -18.62 7.75 13.67
C SER A 159 -19.68 7.32 14.70
N ASP A 160 -20.18 8.24 15.51
CA ASP A 160 -21.08 7.89 16.63
C ASP A 160 -22.49 7.49 16.20
N ASP A 161 -22.84 7.66 14.92
CA ASP A 161 -24.09 7.20 14.31
C ASP A 161 -23.80 6.31 13.11
N ILE A 162 -23.14 5.15 13.31
CA ILE A 162 -23.08 4.13 12.26
C ILE A 162 -24.46 3.48 12.16
N THR A 163 -25.23 3.87 11.14
CA THR A 163 -26.43 3.15 10.76
C THR A 163 -26.02 1.99 9.86
N CYS A 164 -26.25 0.75 10.29
CA CYS A 164 -26.02 -0.40 9.43
C CYS A 164 -27.22 -0.59 8.49
N ASP A 165 -27.07 -0.18 7.23
CA ASP A 165 -28.05 -0.42 6.17
C ASP A 165 -27.46 -1.31 5.07
N ILE A 166 -27.94 -2.55 4.99
CA ILE A 166 -27.38 -3.55 4.06
C ILE A 166 -27.60 -3.15 2.59
N ASP A 167 -28.73 -2.53 2.26
CA ASP A 167 -29.05 -2.14 0.89
C ASP A 167 -28.08 -1.05 0.40
N SER A 168 -27.85 -0.01 1.21
CA SER A 168 -26.85 1.03 0.92
C SER A 168 -25.43 0.46 0.81
N ALA A 169 -25.04 -0.46 1.69
CA ALA A 169 -23.72 -1.10 1.62
C ALA A 169 -23.54 -1.90 0.33
N ILE A 170 -24.55 -2.69 -0.07
CA ILE A 170 -24.56 -3.46 -1.31
C ILE A 170 -24.50 -2.54 -2.53
N GLU A 171 -25.29 -1.47 -2.55
CA GLU A 171 -25.26 -0.47 -3.62
C GLU A 171 -23.86 0.15 -3.77
N ASN A 172 -23.26 0.57 -2.65
CA ASN A 172 -21.92 1.14 -2.66
C ASN A 172 -20.87 0.15 -3.20
N ILE A 173 -20.80 -1.08 -2.72
CA ILE A 173 -19.79 -2.04 -3.22
C ILE A 173 -20.01 -2.45 -4.68
N ARG A 174 -21.25 -2.38 -5.20
CA ARG A 174 -21.53 -2.58 -6.62
C ARG A 174 -21.03 -1.42 -7.49
N ASN A 175 -21.02 -0.21 -6.94
CA ASN A 175 -20.51 0.99 -7.60
C ASN A 175 -18.99 1.17 -7.45
N PHE A 176 -18.35 0.44 -6.54
CA PHE A 176 -16.90 0.48 -6.37
C PHE A 176 -16.16 -0.11 -7.58
N SER A 177 -15.00 0.47 -7.88
CA SER A 177 -14.14 0.00 -8.98
C SER A 177 -13.48 -1.35 -8.69
N PHE A 178 -13.32 -1.69 -7.41
CA PHE A 178 -12.76 -2.98 -6.99
C PHE A 178 -13.22 -3.36 -5.59
N VAL A 179 -13.52 -4.65 -5.38
CA VAL A 179 -13.86 -5.23 -4.07
C VAL A 179 -13.00 -6.48 -3.88
N GLY A 180 -11.98 -6.35 -3.04
CA GLY A 180 -11.07 -7.44 -2.70
C GLY A 180 -11.58 -8.31 -1.56
N ILE A 181 -11.00 -9.49 -1.44
CA ILE A 181 -11.28 -10.52 -0.46
C ILE A 181 -9.96 -10.90 0.20
N VAL A 182 -9.86 -10.70 1.50
CA VAL A 182 -8.62 -10.96 2.26
C VAL A 182 -8.16 -12.41 2.12
N GLU A 183 -9.09 -13.36 2.02
CA GLU A 183 -8.78 -14.77 1.81
C GLU A 183 -8.13 -15.08 0.44
N GLN A 184 -8.19 -14.14 -0.52
CA GLN A 184 -7.59 -14.21 -1.87
C GLN A 184 -6.66 -13.02 -2.13
N PHE A 185 -6.05 -12.47 -1.07
CA PHE A 185 -5.33 -11.19 -1.12
C PHE A 185 -4.24 -11.16 -2.20
N ARG A 186 -3.51 -12.27 -2.39
CA ARG A 186 -2.39 -12.32 -3.35
C ARG A 186 -2.88 -12.16 -4.78
N GLU A 187 -3.93 -12.89 -5.13
CA GLU A 187 -4.59 -12.85 -6.43
C GLU A 187 -5.27 -11.50 -6.63
N ASP A 188 -5.95 -10.99 -5.61
CA ASP A 188 -6.69 -9.73 -5.67
C ASP A 188 -5.80 -8.51 -5.83
N ILE A 189 -4.59 -8.52 -5.27
CA ILE A 189 -3.61 -7.43 -5.49
C ILE A 189 -3.16 -7.38 -6.97
N ILE A 190 -2.97 -8.53 -7.60
CA ILE A 190 -2.65 -8.59 -9.03
C ILE A 190 -3.82 -8.09 -9.86
N ALA A 191 -5.04 -8.54 -9.56
CA ALA A 191 -6.24 -8.10 -10.28
C ALA A 191 -6.56 -6.61 -10.06
N LEU A 192 -6.33 -6.10 -8.84
CA LEU A 192 -6.42 -4.67 -8.50
C LEU A 192 -5.44 -3.85 -9.36
N SER A 193 -4.24 -4.37 -9.59
CA SER A 193 -3.23 -3.71 -10.41
C SER A 193 -3.68 -3.54 -11.86
N ASP A 194 -4.35 -4.54 -12.45
CA ASP A 194 -4.96 -4.42 -13.78
C ASP A 194 -6.09 -3.38 -13.79
N LYS A 195 -6.98 -3.42 -12.79
CA LYS A 195 -8.17 -2.55 -12.71
C LYS A 195 -7.82 -1.09 -12.45
N CYS A 196 -6.84 -0.83 -11.61
CA CYS A 196 -6.46 0.49 -11.16
C CYS A 196 -5.23 1.06 -11.89
N TYR A 197 -4.64 0.31 -12.82
CA TYR A 197 -3.38 0.65 -13.49
C TYR A 197 -2.24 0.88 -12.49
N LEU A 198 -2.11 -0.03 -11.52
CA LEU A 198 -0.99 -0.01 -10.57
C LEU A 198 0.12 -0.93 -11.06
N TYR A 199 1.34 -0.69 -10.61
CA TYR A 199 2.46 -1.59 -10.87
C TYR A 199 2.21 -2.92 -10.13
N PRO A 200 2.12 -4.06 -10.85
CA PRO A 200 1.77 -5.32 -10.22
C PRO A 200 2.97 -5.85 -9.40
N PRO A 201 2.80 -6.09 -8.09
CA PRO A 201 3.92 -6.44 -7.23
C PRO A 201 4.41 -7.86 -7.55
N LYS A 202 5.72 -8.10 -7.41
CA LYS A 202 6.32 -9.44 -7.61
C LYS A 202 5.86 -10.40 -6.51
N ASP A 203 5.85 -9.90 -5.28
CA ASP A 203 5.36 -10.58 -4.10
C ASP A 203 4.27 -9.73 -3.44
N ALA A 204 3.14 -10.34 -3.07
CA ALA A 204 2.11 -9.63 -2.32
C ALA A 204 2.60 -9.43 -0.87
N PRO A 205 2.68 -8.17 -0.38
CA PRO A 205 3.08 -7.93 1.00
C PRO A 205 2.05 -8.60 1.91
N LEU A 206 2.49 -9.43 2.85
CA LEU A 206 1.61 -10.05 3.84
C LEU A 206 2.08 -9.66 5.24
N LEU A 207 1.83 -8.42 5.61
CA LEU A 207 2.14 -7.87 6.92
C LEU A 207 1.10 -8.33 7.95
N ASN A 208 1.57 -8.77 9.12
CA ASN A 208 0.76 -9.07 10.30
C ASN A 208 -0.39 -10.08 10.05
N ALA A 209 -0.13 -11.15 9.30
CA ALA A 209 -1.03 -12.28 9.21
C ALA A 209 -1.21 -12.91 10.61
N ASN A 210 -2.26 -12.50 11.32
CA ASN A 210 -2.49 -12.90 12.71
C ASN A 210 -2.93 -14.38 12.76
N GLY A 211 -1.95 -15.29 12.79
CA GLY A 211 -2.15 -16.74 12.76
C GLY A 211 -2.91 -17.31 13.96
N LYS A 212 -3.23 -16.48 14.97
CA LYS A 212 -4.02 -16.88 16.14
C LYS A 212 -5.52 -17.00 15.86
N VAL A 213 -6.05 -16.28 14.86
CA VAL A 213 -7.50 -16.21 14.59
C VAL A 213 -8.10 -17.61 14.38
N ASP A 214 -7.51 -18.41 13.50
CA ASP A 214 -8.02 -19.75 13.17
C ASP A 214 -7.91 -20.71 14.35
N SER A 215 -6.86 -20.57 15.16
CA SER A 215 -6.67 -21.36 16.38
C SER A 215 -7.76 -21.06 17.41
N ILE A 216 -8.12 -19.78 17.58
CA ILE A 216 -9.17 -19.34 18.49
C ILE A 216 -10.53 -19.80 18.01
N ILE A 217 -10.86 -19.57 16.73
CA ILE A 217 -12.15 -20.00 16.15
C ILE A 217 -12.38 -21.51 16.33
N ARG A 218 -11.33 -22.34 16.18
CA ARG A 218 -11.42 -23.79 16.41
C ARG A 218 -11.69 -24.19 17.86
N LYS A 219 -11.40 -23.32 18.83
CA LYS A 219 -11.63 -23.56 20.26
C LYS A 219 -12.99 -23.07 20.74
N LEU A 220 -13.62 -22.14 20.01
CA LEU A 220 -14.94 -21.63 20.34
C LEU A 220 -16.01 -22.74 20.27
N GLY A 221 -16.96 -22.71 21.19
CA GLY A 221 -18.09 -23.62 21.19
C GLY A 221 -19.16 -23.24 20.17
N LYS A 222 -20.19 -24.10 20.06
CA LYS A 222 -21.33 -23.85 19.17
C LYS A 222 -22.11 -22.59 19.57
N SER A 223 -22.17 -22.30 20.87
CA SER A 223 -22.88 -21.12 21.40
C SER A 223 -22.23 -19.84 20.90
N GLU A 224 -20.91 -19.70 21.07
CA GLU A 224 -20.12 -18.55 20.68
C GLU A 224 -20.16 -18.34 19.15
N LEU A 225 -20.04 -19.42 18.38
CA LEU A 225 -20.13 -19.35 16.91
C LEU A 225 -21.51 -18.89 16.44
N ASN A 226 -22.60 -19.28 17.11
CA ASN A 226 -23.94 -18.83 16.77
C ASN A 226 -24.12 -17.35 17.14
N ILE A 227 -23.63 -16.91 18.29
CA ILE A 227 -23.66 -15.49 18.68
C ILE A 227 -22.90 -14.64 17.67
N LEU A 228 -21.70 -15.06 17.26
CA LEU A 228 -20.92 -14.36 16.24
C LEU A 228 -21.66 -14.27 14.91
N LYS A 229 -22.31 -15.36 14.46
CA LYS A 229 -23.10 -15.35 13.22
C LYS A 229 -24.30 -14.42 13.30
N ASN A 230 -25.08 -14.51 14.37
CA ASN A 230 -26.29 -13.70 14.54
C ASN A 230 -25.95 -12.21 14.61
N ASN A 231 -24.89 -11.83 15.34
CA ASN A 231 -24.47 -10.44 15.42
C ASN A 231 -23.83 -9.92 14.11
N ASN A 232 -23.42 -10.80 13.18
CA ASN A 232 -22.78 -10.44 11.92
C ASN A 232 -23.62 -10.80 10.68
N GLU A 233 -24.95 -10.93 10.83
CA GLU A 233 -25.81 -11.37 9.73
C GLU A 233 -25.71 -10.48 8.48
N LEU A 234 -25.61 -9.16 8.66
CA LEU A 234 -25.50 -8.20 7.56
C LEU A 234 -24.13 -8.30 6.88
N ASP A 235 -23.05 -8.42 7.66
CA ASP A 235 -21.71 -8.64 7.11
C ASP A 235 -21.62 -9.97 6.35
N ILE A 236 -22.33 -11.01 6.79
CA ILE A 236 -22.40 -12.31 6.09
C ILE A 236 -23.09 -12.15 4.74
N GLU A 237 -24.22 -11.45 4.70
CA GLU A 237 -24.92 -11.13 3.45
C GLU A 237 -24.03 -10.29 2.51
N LEU A 238 -23.46 -9.19 3.00
CA LEU A 238 -22.58 -8.32 2.24
C LEU A 238 -21.35 -9.06 1.69
N TYR A 239 -20.72 -9.90 2.51
CA TYR A 239 -19.56 -10.69 2.09
C TYR A 239 -19.93 -11.67 0.98
N SER A 240 -21.12 -12.24 0.99
CA SER A 240 -21.59 -13.13 -0.08
C SER A 240 -21.68 -12.39 -1.43
N VAL A 241 -22.23 -11.17 -1.44
CA VAL A 241 -22.31 -10.32 -2.64
C VAL A 241 -20.91 -9.90 -3.10
N ALA A 242 -20.04 -9.50 -2.18
CA ALA A 242 -18.66 -9.14 -2.50
C ALA A 242 -17.89 -10.31 -3.15
N ARG A 243 -18.10 -11.53 -2.67
CA ARG A 243 -17.52 -12.75 -3.27
C ARG A 243 -18.00 -12.97 -4.70
N GLU A 244 -19.26 -12.67 -5.01
CA GLU A 244 -19.79 -12.77 -6.37
C GLU A 244 -19.17 -11.74 -7.31
N ILE A 245 -19.07 -10.48 -6.87
CA ILE A 245 -18.39 -9.40 -7.60
C ILE A 245 -16.92 -9.79 -7.87
N ASN A 246 -16.22 -10.28 -6.85
CA ASN A 246 -14.80 -10.58 -6.89
C ASN A 246 -14.41 -11.69 -7.89
N ARG A 247 -15.30 -12.68 -8.11
CA ARG A 247 -15.07 -13.78 -9.09
C ARG A 247 -14.76 -13.28 -10.51
N GLY A 248 -15.17 -12.06 -10.85
CA GLY A 248 -14.97 -11.49 -12.18
C GLY A 248 -13.58 -10.93 -12.49
N TYR A 249 -12.66 -10.86 -11.51
CA TYR A 249 -11.43 -10.07 -11.64
C TYR A 249 -10.20 -10.84 -12.16
N HIS A 250 -10.10 -12.14 -11.88
CA HIS A 250 -8.87 -12.93 -12.06
C HIS A 250 -8.67 -13.49 -13.47
N LYS A 251 -8.56 -12.61 -14.48
CA LYS A 251 -8.52 -13.00 -15.90
C LYS A 251 -7.14 -12.95 -16.56
N LYS A 252 -6.20 -12.18 -16.00
CA LYS A 252 -4.89 -11.95 -16.60
C LYS A 252 -3.79 -12.38 -15.63
N SER A 253 -2.69 -12.87 -16.18
CA SER A 253 -1.48 -13.13 -15.43
C SER A 253 -0.79 -11.83 -15.02
N ARG A 254 0.04 -11.90 -13.97
CA ARG A 254 0.89 -10.77 -13.55
C ARG A 254 1.75 -10.24 -14.68
N ASN A 255 2.35 -11.12 -15.48
CA ASN A 255 3.28 -10.72 -16.55
C ASN A 255 2.56 -9.93 -17.64
N GLU A 256 1.36 -10.36 -18.06
CA GLU A 256 0.55 -9.60 -19.02
C GLU A 256 0.18 -8.20 -18.48
N ILE A 257 -0.13 -8.10 -17.19
CA ILE A 257 -0.43 -6.81 -16.53
C ILE A 257 0.83 -5.93 -16.50
N LEU A 258 1.97 -6.49 -16.12
CA LEU A 258 3.25 -5.79 -16.07
C LEU A 258 3.64 -5.28 -17.44
N GLU A 259 3.58 -6.10 -18.48
CA GLU A 259 3.89 -5.69 -19.85
C GLU A 259 3.00 -4.54 -20.32
N ASN A 260 1.70 -4.59 -20.01
CA ASN A 260 0.77 -3.53 -20.36
C ASN A 260 1.01 -2.24 -19.54
N PHE A 261 1.40 -2.37 -18.29
CA PHE A 261 1.82 -1.25 -17.45
C PHE A 261 3.09 -0.59 -18.01
N MET A 262 4.13 -1.37 -18.32
CA MET A 262 5.40 -0.89 -18.86
C MET A 262 5.27 -0.22 -20.24
N LYS A 263 4.25 -0.57 -21.04
CA LYS A 263 3.94 0.17 -22.28
C LYS A 263 3.57 1.62 -22.01
N LYS A 264 2.93 1.89 -20.87
CA LYS A 264 2.39 3.20 -20.50
C LYS A 264 3.39 4.06 -19.72
N ILE A 265 4.32 3.49 -18.96
CA ILE A 265 5.24 4.33 -18.20
C ILE A 265 6.11 5.21 -19.11
N PRO A 266 6.44 6.46 -18.68
CA PRO A 266 7.27 7.37 -19.46
C PRO A 266 8.66 6.79 -19.75
N ILE A 267 9.17 7.07 -20.94
CA ILE A 267 10.59 6.87 -21.25
C ILE A 267 11.39 7.92 -20.48
N ILE A 268 12.35 7.45 -19.69
CA ILE A 268 13.28 8.31 -18.97
C ILE A 268 14.24 8.96 -19.97
N SER A 269 14.34 10.28 -19.89
CA SER A 269 15.28 11.07 -20.69
C SER A 269 16.71 10.96 -20.14
N ASP A 270 17.67 11.39 -20.93
CA ASP A 270 19.08 11.44 -20.56
C ASP A 270 19.31 12.24 -19.25
N GLY A 271 20.07 11.71 -18.30
CA GLY A 271 20.51 12.42 -17.09
C GLY A 271 19.50 12.51 -15.94
N VAL A 272 18.46 11.68 -15.91
CA VAL A 272 17.42 11.72 -14.85
C VAL A 272 17.81 10.89 -13.63
N ASN A 273 17.56 11.43 -12.43
CA ASN A 273 17.60 10.68 -11.16
C ASN A 273 16.25 10.03 -10.87
N ILE A 274 16.22 8.70 -10.76
CA ILE A 274 14.99 7.91 -10.74
C ILE A 274 14.36 7.79 -9.32
N LEU A 275 15.09 8.13 -8.25
CA LEU A 275 14.76 7.62 -6.90
C LEU A 275 14.21 8.62 -5.86
N GLN A 276 14.07 9.91 -6.17
CA GLN A 276 13.86 10.89 -5.09
C GLN A 276 12.44 11.46 -4.92
N SER A 277 11.41 11.07 -5.69
CA SER A 277 10.02 11.55 -5.44
C SER A 277 8.93 10.98 -6.36
N VAL A 278 9.03 9.73 -6.83
CA VAL A 278 8.11 9.20 -7.84
C VAL A 278 7.73 7.74 -7.57
N PRO A 279 6.58 7.26 -8.11
CA PRO A 279 6.12 5.90 -7.88
C PRO A 279 7.23 4.87 -8.11
N PHE A 280 7.34 3.93 -7.19
CA PHE A 280 8.45 3.00 -7.12
C PHE A 280 8.08 1.67 -7.78
N TYR A 281 8.59 1.45 -8.99
CA TYR A 281 8.29 0.24 -9.77
C TYR A 281 9.33 -0.85 -9.51
N GLY A 282 9.39 -1.36 -8.28
CA GLY A 282 10.42 -2.29 -7.85
C GLY A 282 9.93 -3.48 -7.05
N TRP A 283 10.87 -4.27 -6.57
CA TRP A 283 10.64 -5.42 -5.68
C TRP A 283 11.85 -5.63 -4.76
N GLY A 284 11.64 -6.27 -3.61
CA GLY A 284 12.71 -6.54 -2.64
C GLY A 284 13.14 -5.32 -1.82
N PHE A 285 12.25 -4.35 -1.62
CA PHE A 285 12.48 -3.17 -0.77
C PHE A 285 11.45 -3.14 0.36
N ASN A 286 11.86 -2.61 1.50
CA ASN A 286 10.98 -2.28 2.62
C ASN A 286 10.15 -1.02 2.31
N GLU A 287 9.13 -0.79 3.12
CA GLU A 287 8.37 0.49 3.12
C GLU A 287 9.31 1.69 3.27
N SER A 288 8.93 2.80 2.64
CA SER A 288 9.69 4.04 2.72
C SER A 288 9.72 4.62 4.14
N GLU A 289 10.88 5.09 4.55
CA GLU A 289 11.13 5.71 5.85
C GLU A 289 11.75 7.09 5.66
N THR A 290 11.63 7.94 6.67
CA THR A 290 12.38 9.19 6.73
C THR A 290 13.55 9.03 7.68
N SER A 291 14.77 9.24 7.18
CA SER A 291 15.99 9.26 7.98
C SER A 291 16.72 10.58 7.74
N GLU A 292 16.99 11.34 8.81
CA GLU A 292 17.63 12.66 8.73
C GLU A 292 16.95 13.64 7.75
N GLY A 293 15.62 13.54 7.60
CA GLY A 293 14.84 14.36 6.68
C GLY A 293 14.85 13.90 5.23
N ASN A 294 15.55 12.83 4.88
CA ASN A 294 15.55 12.22 3.56
C ASN A 294 14.67 10.97 3.52
N LEU A 295 13.88 10.82 2.46
CA LEU A 295 13.14 9.59 2.19
C LEU A 295 14.13 8.48 1.78
N CYS A 296 14.05 7.32 2.41
CA CYS A 296 14.87 6.17 2.09
C CYS A 296 14.06 4.87 2.06
N ARG A 297 14.50 3.92 1.24
CA ARG A 297 13.94 2.55 1.16
C ARG A 297 15.07 1.55 1.28
N TRP A 298 15.10 0.79 2.36
CA TRP A 298 16.07 -0.27 2.56
C TRP A 298 15.71 -1.50 1.70
N SER A 299 16.68 -2.07 0.98
CA SER A 299 16.54 -3.39 0.38
C SER A 299 16.39 -4.48 1.45
N GLY A 300 15.71 -5.55 1.09
CA GLY A 300 15.37 -6.67 1.97
C GLY A 300 13.92 -7.13 1.80
N PRO A 301 13.55 -8.29 2.39
CA PRO A 301 14.38 -9.15 3.23
C PRO A 301 15.26 -10.13 2.45
N SER A 302 15.12 -10.20 1.13
CA SER A 302 16.01 -10.98 0.27
C SER A 302 17.33 -10.24 0.04
N VAL A 303 18.36 -10.97 -0.39
CA VAL A 303 19.63 -10.40 -0.85
C VAL A 303 19.53 -9.78 -2.25
N SER A 304 18.39 -9.93 -2.92
CA SER A 304 18.17 -9.34 -4.23
C SER A 304 16.98 -8.39 -4.21
N SER A 305 17.15 -7.28 -4.92
CA SER A 305 16.14 -6.25 -5.11
C SER A 305 16.22 -5.69 -6.52
N GLY A 306 15.06 -5.41 -7.10
CA GLY A 306 14.96 -4.99 -8.50
C GLY A 306 14.16 -3.72 -8.71
N LEU A 307 14.51 -2.99 -9.75
CA LEU A 307 13.86 -1.76 -10.19
C LEU A 307 13.52 -1.84 -11.67
N ASN A 308 12.30 -1.45 -12.03
CA ASN A 308 11.83 -1.43 -13.40
C ASN A 308 11.66 0.02 -13.86
N PHE A 309 12.21 0.30 -15.04
CA PHE A 309 12.05 1.59 -15.67
C PHE A 309 12.13 1.44 -17.19
N LYS A 310 11.89 2.53 -17.91
CA LYS A 310 11.89 2.54 -19.37
C LYS A 310 12.85 3.57 -19.91
N VAL A 311 13.62 3.19 -20.91
CA VAL A 311 14.55 4.04 -21.64
C VAL A 311 14.26 3.96 -23.14
N GLN A 312 14.99 4.71 -23.97
CA GLN A 312 14.85 4.58 -25.42
C GLN A 312 15.34 3.20 -25.84
N PRO A 313 14.61 2.47 -26.71
CA PRO A 313 15.05 1.17 -27.22
C PRO A 313 16.38 1.22 -27.97
N ASP A 314 17.03 0.06 -28.05
CA ASP A 314 18.21 -0.19 -28.89
C ASP A 314 19.33 0.86 -28.74
N THR A 315 19.49 1.40 -27.54
CA THR A 315 20.43 2.47 -27.20
C THR A 315 21.40 2.00 -26.11
N VAL A 316 22.66 2.43 -26.21
CA VAL A 316 23.70 2.17 -25.21
C VAL A 316 23.66 3.26 -24.13
N TYR A 317 23.59 2.82 -22.88
CA TYR A 317 23.49 3.67 -21.71
C TYR A 317 24.65 3.47 -20.76
N TYR A 318 25.12 4.57 -20.18
CA TYR A 318 25.89 4.60 -18.95
C TYR A 318 24.95 4.72 -17.76
N ALA A 319 25.11 3.87 -16.76
CA ALA A 319 24.39 3.95 -15.51
C ALA A 319 25.34 4.20 -14.34
N ASN A 320 24.88 4.99 -13.38
CA ASN A 320 25.51 5.15 -12.08
C ASN A 320 24.46 4.99 -10.99
N VAL A 321 24.58 3.90 -10.23
CA VAL A 321 23.76 3.58 -9.06
C VAL A 321 24.54 4.04 -7.83
N VAL A 322 23.94 4.92 -7.03
CA VAL A 322 24.53 5.44 -5.79
C VAL A 322 23.84 4.76 -4.63
N ALA A 323 24.59 3.97 -3.87
CA ALA A 323 24.07 3.18 -2.77
C ALA A 323 24.73 3.54 -1.43
N TRP A 324 23.95 3.42 -0.36
CA TRP A 324 24.42 3.44 1.01
C TRP A 324 24.10 2.11 1.68
N PHE A 325 25.00 1.58 2.51
CA PHE A 325 24.92 0.22 3.02
C PHE A 325 24.57 0.19 4.51
N TYR A 326 23.78 -0.79 4.92
CA TYR A 326 23.47 -1.00 6.34
C TYR A 326 24.62 -1.74 7.03
N GLY A 327 25.14 -1.15 8.10
CA GLY A 327 26.29 -1.69 8.84
C GLY A 327 27.62 -1.39 8.16
N GLU A 328 28.67 -2.15 8.48
CA GLU A 328 29.99 -2.00 7.88
C GLU A 328 29.92 -2.26 6.36
N PRO A 329 30.50 -1.41 5.48
CA PRO A 329 30.32 -1.48 4.03
C PRO A 329 30.65 -2.86 3.41
N PHE A 330 31.63 -3.58 3.96
CA PHE A 330 32.00 -4.93 3.52
C PHE A 330 30.92 -5.97 3.79
N ALA A 331 30.04 -5.71 4.76
CA ALA A 331 29.03 -6.65 5.21
C ALA A 331 27.83 -6.70 4.27
N THR A 332 27.43 -5.64 3.57
CA THR A 332 26.16 -5.61 2.80
C THR A 332 26.31 -5.12 1.35
N GLN A 333 27.53 -5.12 0.82
CA GLN A 333 27.85 -4.60 -0.51
C GLN A 333 27.12 -5.31 -1.67
N ILE A 334 26.86 -4.56 -2.74
CA ILE A 334 26.38 -5.11 -4.02
C ILE A 334 27.51 -5.90 -4.69
N VAL A 335 27.29 -7.19 -4.89
CA VAL A 335 28.25 -8.14 -5.48
C VAL A 335 27.94 -8.49 -6.94
N SER A 336 26.69 -8.30 -7.35
CA SER A 336 26.27 -8.50 -8.74
C SER A 336 25.22 -7.47 -9.12
N ILE A 337 25.30 -7.01 -10.37
CA ILE A 337 24.28 -6.18 -11.01
C ILE A 337 23.82 -6.91 -12.27
N TYR A 338 22.52 -7.02 -12.44
CA TYR A 338 21.92 -7.56 -13.66
C TYR A 338 21.04 -6.51 -14.33
N VAL A 339 21.09 -6.48 -15.65
CA VAL A 339 20.18 -5.70 -16.49
C VAL A 339 19.42 -6.68 -17.38
N ASN A 340 18.10 -6.76 -17.23
CA ASN A 340 17.24 -7.71 -17.93
C ASN A 340 17.71 -9.17 -17.79
N ASN A 341 18.10 -9.58 -16.59
CA ASN A 341 18.67 -10.90 -16.25
C ASN A 341 20.07 -11.19 -16.81
N TYR A 342 20.75 -10.22 -17.43
CA TYR A 342 22.13 -10.36 -17.89
C TYR A 342 23.09 -9.65 -16.92
N PRO A 343 24.14 -10.34 -16.42
CA PRO A 343 25.12 -9.70 -15.54
C PRO A 343 25.88 -8.62 -16.30
N VAL A 344 26.18 -7.50 -15.63
CA VAL A 344 27.00 -6.41 -16.17
C VAL A 344 28.29 -6.29 -15.39
N GLU A 345 29.38 -5.94 -16.08
CA GLU A 345 30.60 -5.49 -15.43
C GLU A 345 30.43 -4.04 -14.96
N TYR A 346 30.91 -3.74 -13.76
CA TYR A 346 30.76 -2.44 -13.14
C TYR A 346 32.01 -2.04 -12.37
N ASN A 347 32.25 -0.73 -12.29
CA ASN A 347 33.30 -0.14 -11.48
C ASN A 347 32.72 0.50 -10.23
N ASN A 348 33.37 0.26 -9.10
CA ASN A 348 33.01 0.85 -7.82
C ASN A 348 33.92 2.02 -7.47
N ASN A 349 33.33 3.08 -6.92
CA ASN A 349 34.06 4.14 -6.26
C ASN A 349 33.31 4.58 -5.01
N GLU A 350 34.03 4.78 -3.91
CA GLU A 350 33.46 5.28 -2.66
C GLU A 350 33.74 6.78 -2.53
N LEU A 351 32.69 7.55 -2.26
CA LEU A 351 32.77 8.99 -2.05
C LEU A 351 31.82 9.38 -0.92
N LEU A 352 32.37 9.96 0.15
CA LEU A 352 31.60 10.45 1.30
C LEU A 352 30.68 9.37 1.93
N GLY A 353 31.15 8.12 2.00
CA GLY A 353 30.38 6.99 2.55
C GLY A 353 29.29 6.45 1.63
N LEU A 354 29.17 6.97 0.40
CA LEU A 354 28.32 6.43 -0.66
C LEU A 354 29.16 5.64 -1.66
N VAL A 355 28.62 4.53 -2.13
CA VAL A 355 29.27 3.72 -3.16
C VAL A 355 28.58 3.94 -4.50
N HIS A 356 29.38 4.30 -5.49
CA HIS A 356 28.97 4.48 -6.87
C HIS A 356 29.26 3.20 -7.66
N HIS A 357 28.22 2.56 -8.19
CA HIS A 357 28.33 1.44 -9.11
C HIS A 357 28.06 1.93 -10.54
N ARG A 358 29.11 1.92 -11.36
CA ARG A 358 29.10 2.51 -12.70
C ARG A 358 29.27 1.44 -13.76
N PHE A 359 28.35 1.35 -14.70
CA PHE A 359 28.36 0.33 -15.75
C PHE A 359 27.73 0.84 -17.04
N ILE A 360 27.97 0.09 -18.11
CA ILE A 360 27.34 0.32 -19.41
C ILE A 360 26.39 -0.85 -19.68
N PHE A 361 25.22 -0.55 -20.23
CA PHE A 361 24.27 -1.56 -20.68
C PHE A 361 23.62 -1.16 -22.01
N ASN A 362 23.08 -2.14 -22.72
CA ASN A 362 22.26 -1.91 -23.92
C ASN A 362 20.80 -2.17 -23.60
N SER A 363 19.92 -1.23 -23.94
CA SER A 363 18.48 -1.43 -23.82
C SER A 363 17.97 -2.41 -24.89
N ASN A 364 17.00 -3.25 -24.53
CA ASN A 364 16.33 -4.11 -25.51
C ASN A 364 15.40 -3.32 -26.45
N SER A 365 14.81 -4.00 -27.44
CA SER A 365 13.88 -3.42 -28.41
C SER A 365 12.58 -2.86 -27.82
N SER A 366 12.25 -3.24 -26.58
CA SER A 366 11.10 -2.66 -25.86
C SER A 366 11.45 -1.39 -25.07
N GLY A 367 12.73 -1.14 -24.83
CA GLY A 367 13.22 -0.10 -23.93
C GLY A 367 12.97 -0.38 -22.44
N ASN A 368 12.32 -1.51 -22.09
CA ASN A 368 12.08 -1.88 -20.70
C ASN A 368 13.36 -2.41 -20.06
N ILE A 369 13.66 -1.91 -18.86
CA ILE A 369 14.82 -2.27 -18.09
C ILE A 369 14.38 -2.80 -16.73
N GLU A 370 14.76 -4.04 -16.43
CA GLU A 370 14.79 -4.58 -15.07
C GLU A 370 16.25 -4.52 -14.58
N LEU A 371 16.51 -3.63 -13.63
CA LEU A 371 17.79 -3.53 -12.93
C LEU A 371 17.69 -4.31 -11.63
N GLU A 372 18.43 -5.41 -11.52
CA GLU A 372 18.52 -6.21 -10.30
C GLU A 372 19.87 -5.99 -9.62
N LEU A 373 19.83 -5.69 -8.32
CA LEU A 373 20.99 -5.46 -7.47
C LEU A 373 21.03 -6.59 -6.43
N VAL A 374 22.12 -7.34 -6.42
CA VAL A 374 22.31 -8.46 -5.49
C VAL A 374 23.39 -8.10 -4.48
N CYS A 375 23.04 -8.07 -3.20
CA CYS A 375 23.98 -7.92 -2.10
C CYS A 375 24.53 -9.28 -1.64
N ASN A 376 25.68 -9.27 -0.97
CA ASN A 376 26.26 -10.48 -0.38
C ASN A 376 25.41 -11.05 0.77
N GLN A 377 24.82 -10.19 1.59
CA GLN A 377 23.91 -10.55 2.68
C GLN A 377 23.05 -9.33 3.07
N VAL A 378 22.04 -9.58 3.90
CA VAL A 378 21.24 -8.54 4.56
C VAL A 378 21.35 -8.70 6.07
N ALA A 379 21.30 -7.59 6.81
CA ALA A 379 21.39 -7.58 8.26
C ALA A 379 20.00 -7.35 8.88
N THR A 380 19.62 -8.17 9.85
CA THR A 380 18.37 -8.00 10.59
C THR A 380 18.57 -7.03 11.75
N THR A 381 17.79 -5.95 11.79
CA THR A 381 17.88 -4.99 12.89
C THR A 381 17.33 -5.58 14.19
N SER A 382 17.87 -5.17 15.33
CA SER A 382 17.31 -5.52 16.63
C SER A 382 16.08 -4.70 16.99
N GLU A 383 15.93 -3.50 16.42
CA GLU A 383 14.87 -2.54 16.76
C GLU A 383 13.51 -2.99 16.24
N ASP A 384 13.44 -3.38 14.96
CA ASP A 384 12.19 -3.71 14.29
C ASP A 384 12.18 -5.09 13.61
N LYS A 385 13.28 -5.84 13.73
CA LYS A 385 13.47 -7.19 13.14
C LYS A 385 13.33 -7.24 11.62
N ARG A 386 13.40 -6.10 10.92
CA ARG A 386 13.46 -6.06 9.46
C ARG A 386 14.88 -6.30 8.98
N SER A 387 15.02 -7.02 7.87
CA SER A 387 16.30 -7.22 7.21
C SER A 387 16.57 -6.06 6.26
N ARG A 388 17.77 -5.49 6.36
CA ARG A 388 18.23 -4.31 5.62
C ARG A 388 19.56 -4.61 4.93
N GLY A 389 19.64 -4.32 3.63
CA GLY A 389 20.88 -4.42 2.85
C GLY A 389 21.47 -3.05 2.54
N PHE A 390 20.88 -2.35 1.59
CA PHE A 390 21.31 -1.05 1.08
C PHE A 390 20.12 -0.11 0.85
N ILE A 391 20.38 1.19 0.80
CA ILE A 391 19.50 2.21 0.24
C ILE A 391 20.08 2.61 -1.10
N VAL A 392 19.22 2.76 -2.11
CA VAL A 392 19.63 3.43 -3.35
C VAL A 392 19.26 4.90 -3.25
N SER A 393 20.27 5.75 -3.12
CA SER A 393 20.11 7.20 -2.97
C SER A 393 19.85 7.91 -4.30
N ALA A 394 20.37 7.34 -5.39
CA ALA A 394 20.17 7.83 -6.75
C ALA A 394 20.45 6.74 -7.78
N ILE A 395 19.72 6.76 -8.89
CA ILE A 395 20.10 6.06 -10.12
C ILE A 395 20.08 7.10 -11.21
N SER A 396 21.23 7.29 -11.85
CA SER A 396 21.38 8.14 -13.02
C SER A 396 21.65 7.27 -14.24
N VAL A 397 20.91 7.50 -15.31
CA VAL A 397 21.08 6.82 -16.59
C VAL A 397 21.30 7.88 -17.65
N SER A 398 22.38 7.75 -18.42
CA SER A 398 22.69 8.65 -19.52
C SER A 398 23.11 7.92 -20.79
N LYS A 399 22.83 8.48 -21.96
CA LYS A 399 23.27 7.90 -23.24
C LYS A 399 24.80 7.91 -23.29
N ALA A 400 25.40 6.78 -23.69
CA ALA A 400 26.86 6.65 -23.69
C ALA A 400 27.56 7.63 -24.67
N GLU A 401 26.88 8.04 -25.75
CA GLU A 401 27.38 9.02 -26.72
C GLU A 401 27.61 10.42 -26.10
N CYS A 402 26.85 10.78 -25.06
CA CYS A 402 26.98 12.07 -24.37
C CYS A 402 28.25 12.15 -23.50
N MET A 403 28.88 11.02 -23.18
CA MET A 403 30.11 10.95 -22.37
C MET A 403 31.39 10.98 -23.21
N LEU A 404 31.30 10.82 -24.53
CA LEU A 404 32.44 10.90 -25.45
C LEU A 404 32.84 12.34 -25.82
N ASN A 405 32.15 13.35 -25.29
CA ASN A 405 32.47 14.75 -25.57
C ASN A 405 32.73 15.63 -24.32
N PRO A 406 33.71 15.33 -23.44
CA PRO A 406 34.13 16.27 -22.40
C PRO A 406 35.13 17.34 -22.91
N PHE A 407 35.57 17.28 -24.17
CA PHE A 407 36.67 18.12 -24.71
C PHE A 407 36.41 18.71 -26.10
N THR A 408 35.21 19.21 -26.37
CA THR A 408 35.02 20.14 -27.51
C THR A 408 34.17 21.34 -27.11
N GLU A 409 34.66 22.15 -26.18
CA GLU A 409 34.33 23.58 -26.16
C GLU A 409 35.28 24.36 -25.24
N LYS A 410 36.36 24.86 -25.84
CA LYS A 410 36.95 26.21 -25.70
C LYS A 410 38.38 26.16 -26.24
N THR A 411 38.49 26.42 -27.55
CA THR A 411 39.66 27.10 -28.15
C THR A 411 39.80 28.51 -27.59
#